data_AF-A0A536L0D6-F1
#
_entry.id   AF-A0A536L0D6-F1
#
_cell.length_a   1.000
_cell.length_b   1.000
_cell.length_c   1.000
_cell.angle_alpha   90.00
_cell.angle_beta   90.00
_cell.angle_gamma   90.00
#
_symmetry.space_group_name_H-M   'P 1'
#
loop_
_entity.id
_entity.type
_entity.pdbx_description
1 polymer ?
#
loop_
_entity_poly.entity_id
_entity_poly.type
_entity_poly.pdbx_seq_one_letter_code
_entity_poly.pdbx_strand_id
1 'polypeptide(L)'
;MPHQDAQGRWISDDGLQYWDGTAWRPIGATVAPQRRNAALPAVLIGCGFALVVVIVLVVGGIVMVSSSSFQRGFCESWNNNPRQAQTPCPFQMAP
;
A
#
# COMPACT_ATOMS: atom_id res chain seq x y z
N MET A 1 -10.81 -2.11 -46.08
CA MET A 1 -10.65 -1.24 -47.27
C MET A 1 -11.40 0.01 -46.92
N PRO A 2 -10.76 1.20 -46.87
CA PRO A 2 -11.40 2.37 -46.30
C PRO A 2 -12.70 2.64 -47.06
N HIS A 3 -13.76 2.98 -46.33
CA HIS A 3 -15.07 3.22 -46.91
C HIS A 3 -15.34 4.73 -46.90
N GLN A 4 -16.09 5.23 -47.89
CA GLN A 4 -16.52 6.62 -47.91
C GLN A 4 -17.84 6.78 -47.17
N ASP A 5 -17.93 7.82 -46.35
CA ASP A 5 -19.19 8.23 -45.75
C ASP A 5 -20.11 8.94 -46.75
N ALA A 6 -21.32 9.29 -46.30
CA ALA A 6 -22.31 9.98 -47.12
C ALA A 6 -21.84 11.36 -47.62
N GLN A 7 -20.75 11.90 -47.04
CA GLN A 7 -20.14 13.17 -47.39
C GLN A 7 -18.90 12.98 -48.28
N GLY A 8 -18.57 11.74 -48.68
CA GLY A 8 -17.44 11.42 -49.54
C GLY A 8 -16.08 11.41 -48.83
N ARG A 9 -16.06 11.46 -47.49
CA ARG A 9 -14.84 11.43 -46.69
C ARG A 9 -14.47 9.98 -46.39
N TRP A 10 -13.19 9.66 -46.51
CA TRP A 10 -12.68 8.33 -46.20
C TRP A 10 -12.67 8.09 -44.69
N ILE A 11 -13.34 7.04 -44.25
CA ILE A 11 -13.41 6.59 -42.86
C ILE A 11 -12.65 5.27 -42.72
N SER A 12 -11.95 5.12 -41.58
CA SER A 12 -11.26 3.89 -41.21
C SER A 12 -12.24 2.73 -41.02
N ASP A 13 -11.76 1.50 -41.13
CA ASP A 13 -12.63 0.31 -41.04
C ASP A 13 -13.35 0.21 -39.67
N ASP A 14 -12.80 0.81 -38.61
CA ASP A 14 -13.38 0.88 -37.25
C ASP A 14 -14.36 2.04 -37.04
N GLY A 15 -14.53 2.95 -38.02
CA GLY A 15 -15.41 4.11 -37.90
C GLY A 15 -14.91 5.20 -36.95
N LEU A 16 -13.72 5.05 -36.38
CA LEU A 16 -13.20 5.94 -35.33
C LEU A 16 -12.34 7.08 -35.88
N GLN A 17 -11.92 7.01 -37.15
CA GLN A 17 -11.00 7.97 -37.75
C GLN A 17 -11.44 8.33 -39.17
N TYR A 18 -11.22 9.59 -39.56
CA TYR A 18 -11.41 10.11 -40.91
C TYR A 18 -10.08 10.54 -41.53
N TRP A 19 -9.96 10.41 -42.84
CA TRP A 19 -8.81 10.93 -43.59
C TRP A 19 -8.99 12.42 -43.88
N ASP A 20 -8.00 13.24 -43.50
CA ASP A 20 -8.01 14.69 -43.75
C ASP A 20 -7.26 15.11 -45.03
N GLY A 21 -6.76 14.14 -45.81
CA GLY A 21 -5.89 14.38 -46.97
C GLY A 21 -4.39 14.18 -46.69
N THR A 22 -3.99 14.22 -45.42
CA THR A 22 -2.58 14.13 -44.99
C THR A 22 -2.35 13.07 -43.90
N ALA A 23 -3.32 12.87 -43.02
CA ALA A 23 -3.28 11.96 -41.88
C ALA A 23 -4.68 11.49 -41.47
N TRP A 24 -4.73 10.38 -40.74
CA TRP A 24 -5.94 9.91 -40.06
C TRP A 24 -6.20 10.77 -38.82
N ARG A 25 -7.41 11.31 -38.70
CA ARG A 25 -7.88 12.10 -37.55
C ARG A 25 -9.05 11.44 -36.85
N PRO A 26 -9.15 11.48 -35.52
CA PRO A 26 -10.26 10.86 -34.79
C PRO A 26 -11.60 11.55 -35.09
N ILE A 27 -12.65 10.75 -35.30
CA ILE A 27 -14.04 11.19 -35.46
C ILE A 27 -14.68 11.14 -34.07
N GLY A 28 -14.80 12.30 -33.44
CA GLY A 28 -15.30 12.42 -32.07
C GLY A 28 -14.19 12.35 -31.04
N ALA A 29 -14.48 12.83 -29.83
CA ALA A 29 -13.55 12.79 -28.71
C ALA A 29 -13.21 11.32 -28.41
N THR A 30 -12.14 10.81 -29.00
CA THR A 30 -11.44 9.64 -28.47
C THR A 30 -11.18 9.97 -27.01
N VAL A 31 -11.92 9.31 -26.13
CA VAL A 31 -11.62 9.28 -24.71
C VAL A 31 -10.15 8.85 -24.67
N ALA A 32 -9.26 9.80 -24.40
CA ALA A 32 -7.84 9.53 -24.32
C ALA A 32 -7.71 8.26 -23.46
N PRO A 33 -6.89 7.26 -23.84
CA PRO A 33 -6.69 6.11 -23.00
C PRO A 33 -6.23 6.65 -21.66
N GLN A 34 -7.16 6.67 -20.71
CA GLN A 34 -6.92 7.11 -19.36
C GLN A 34 -5.81 6.17 -18.94
N ARG A 35 -4.57 6.69 -18.83
CA ARG A 35 -3.47 5.98 -18.19
C ARG A 35 -4.01 5.64 -16.82
N ARG A 36 -4.64 4.47 -16.70
CA ARG A 36 -5.09 3.92 -15.43
C ARG A 36 -3.80 3.85 -14.65
N ASN A 37 -3.72 4.66 -13.60
CA ASN A 37 -2.62 4.72 -12.67
C ASN A 37 -2.25 3.29 -12.26
N ALA A 38 -1.33 2.68 -12.99
CA ALA A 38 -0.86 1.32 -12.75
C ALA A 38 0.00 1.22 -11.47
N ALA A 39 0.11 2.32 -10.72
CA ALA A 39 0.76 2.39 -9.42
C ALA A 39 -0.13 1.88 -8.27
N LEU A 40 -1.45 1.82 -8.43
CA LEU A 40 -2.36 1.35 -7.37
C LEU A 40 -2.14 -0.12 -6.95
N PRO A 41 -1.97 -1.12 -7.85
CA PRO A 41 -1.80 -2.50 -7.41
C PRO A 41 -0.47 -2.76 -6.69
N ALA A 42 0.61 -2.03 -7.01
CA ALA A 42 1.91 -2.22 -6.39
C ALA A 42 1.98 -1.63 -4.96
N VAL A 43 1.37 -0.46 -4.75
CA VAL A 43 1.34 0.19 -3.43
C VAL A 43 0.51 -0.61 -2.41
N LEU A 44 -0.58 -1.25 -2.85
CA LEU A 44 -1.42 -2.06 -1.97
C LEU A 44 -0.68 -3.30 -1.43
N ILE A 45 0.15 -3.95 -2.26
CA ILE A 45 0.92 -5.14 -1.86
C ILE A 45 2.08 -4.74 -0.93
N GLY A 46 2.80 -3.66 -1.23
CA GLY A 46 3.89 -3.17 -0.40
C GLY A 46 3.44 -2.64 0.96
N CYS A 47 2.36 -1.85 0.99
CA CYS A 47 1.79 -1.33 2.23
C CYS A 47 1.21 -2.47 3.09
N GLY A 48 0.52 -3.43 2.47
CA GLY A 48 0.02 -4.61 3.17
C GLY A 48 1.12 -5.42 3.85
N PHE A 49 2.22 -5.70 3.13
CA PHE A 49 3.36 -6.43 3.70
C PHE A 49 4.04 -5.65 4.83
N ALA A 50 4.26 -4.35 4.65
CA ALA A 50 4.86 -3.50 5.67
C ALA A 50 4.03 -3.48 6.96
N LEU A 51 2.70 -3.39 6.85
CA LEU A 51 1.80 -3.44 8.01
C LEU A 51 1.87 -4.80 8.72
N VAL A 52 1.91 -5.91 7.98
CA VAL A 52 2.05 -7.25 8.59
C VAL A 52 3.36 -7.36 9.38
N VAL A 53 4.48 -6.90 8.81
CA VAL A 53 5.78 -6.93 9.51
C VAL A 53 5.74 -6.09 10.78
N VAL A 54 5.17 -4.88 10.74
CA VAL A 54 5.03 -4.02 11.91
C VAL A 54 4.17 -4.70 12.98
N ILE A 55 3.02 -5.28 12.59
CA ILE A 55 2.13 -5.98 13.52
C ILE A 55 2.85 -7.16 14.18
N VAL A 56 3.58 -7.97 13.41
CA VAL A 56 4.33 -9.11 13.96
C VAL A 56 5.40 -8.65 14.96
N LEU A 57 6.14 -7.58 14.65
CA LEU A 57 7.16 -7.03 15.56
C LEU A 57 6.54 -6.46 16.84
N VAL A 58 5.43 -5.73 16.75
CA VAL A 58 4.74 -5.16 17.91
C VAL A 58 4.15 -6.27 18.79
N VAL A 59 3.40 -7.20 18.21
CA VAL A 59 2.79 -8.32 18.96
C VAL A 59 3.87 -9.19 19.57
N GLY A 60 4.92 -9.53 18.82
CA GLY A 60 6.07 -10.29 19.33
C GLY A 60 6.76 -9.59 20.50
N GLY A 61 6.97 -8.26 20.40
CA GLY A 61 7.55 -7.45 21.48
C GLY A 61 6.67 -7.43 22.73
N ILE A 62 5.36 -7.23 22.58
CA ILE A 62 4.41 -7.24 23.71
C ILE A 62 4.40 -8.61 24.40
N VAL A 63 4.32 -9.70 23.64
CA VAL A 63 4.35 -11.07 24.19
C VAL A 63 5.64 -11.33 24.94
N MET A 64 6.78 -10.87 24.41
CA MET A 64 8.08 -11.01 25.06
C MET A 64 8.13 -10.26 26.40
N VAL A 65 7.66 -9.01 26.44
CA VAL A 65 7.61 -8.19 27.66
C VAL A 65 6.58 -8.70 28.67
N SER A 66 5.50 -9.32 28.19
CA SER A 66 4.47 -9.94 29.02
C SER A 66 4.90 -11.31 29.57
N SER A 67 6.08 -11.83 29.21
CA SER A 67 6.54 -13.13 29.71
C SER A 67 6.94 -13.05 31.19
N SER A 68 6.53 -14.04 31.98
CA SER A 68 6.84 -14.08 33.42
C SER A 68 8.34 -14.20 33.71
N SER A 69 9.13 -14.73 32.77
CA SER A 69 10.59 -14.81 32.86
C SER A 69 11.25 -13.45 32.65
N PHE A 70 10.80 -12.67 31.65
CA PHE A 70 11.29 -11.30 31.42
C PHE A 70 10.94 -10.39 32.60
N GLN A 71 9.69 -10.42 33.06
CA GLN A 71 9.23 -9.61 34.19
C GLN A 71 10.04 -9.88 35.46
N ARG A 72 10.33 -11.15 35.75
CA ARG A 72 11.19 -11.55 36.88
C ARG A 72 12.60 -10.98 36.75
N GLY A 73 13.27 -11.21 35.62
CA GLY A 73 14.64 -10.72 35.42
C GLY A 73 14.74 -9.19 35.42
N PHE A 74 13.74 -8.50 34.86
CA PHE A 74 13.68 -7.04 34.91
C PHE A 74 13.53 -6.54 36.35
N CYS A 75 12.58 -7.09 37.13
CA CYS A 75 12.35 -6.62 38.49
C CYS A 75 13.51 -6.99 39.44
N GLU A 76 14.21 -8.09 39.20
CA GLU A 76 15.43 -8.44 39.93
C GLU A 76 16.53 -7.41 39.67
N SER A 77 16.74 -7.01 38.42
CA SER A 77 17.66 -5.92 38.05
C SER A 77 17.23 -4.57 38.63
N TRP A 78 15.93 -4.26 38.60
CA TRP A 78 15.35 -3.02 39.13
C TRP A 78 15.61 -2.87 40.64
N ASN A 79 15.37 -3.93 41.41
CA ASN A 79 15.60 -3.95 42.86
C ASN A 79 17.08 -3.87 43.23
N ASN A 80 17.96 -4.36 42.36
CA ASN A 80 19.40 -4.26 42.55
C ASN A 80 19.96 -2.85 42.29
N ASN A 81 19.17 -1.93 41.73
CA ASN A 81 19.59 -0.54 41.54
C ASN A 81 19.20 0.34 42.75
N PRO A 82 20.17 0.86 43.53
CA PRO A 82 19.88 1.63 44.73
C PRO A 82 19.15 2.96 44.46
N ARG A 83 19.17 3.46 43.22
CA ARG A 83 18.41 4.66 42.83
C ARG A 83 16.93 4.37 42.55
N GLN A 84 16.57 3.12 42.25
CA GLN A 84 15.24 2.70 41.83
C GLN A 84 14.51 1.85 42.87
N ALA A 85 15.22 1.36 43.90
CA ALA A 85 14.64 0.63 45.03
C ALA A 85 13.55 1.40 45.82
N GLN A 86 13.41 2.71 45.61
CA GLN A 86 12.36 3.52 46.24
C GLN A 86 11.02 3.48 45.50
N THR A 87 10.97 2.96 44.26
CA THR A 87 9.74 2.83 43.48
C THR A 87 9.42 1.36 43.19
N PRO A 88 8.14 0.95 43.34
CA PRO A 88 7.73 -0.43 43.05
C PRO A 88 7.99 -0.78 41.58
N CYS A 89 8.29 -2.05 41.31
CA CYS A 89 8.56 -2.49 39.94
C CYS A 89 7.36 -2.15 39.02
N PRO A 90 7.58 -1.55 37.84
CA PRO A 90 6.51 -1.10 36.96
C PRO A 90 5.68 -2.26 36.35
N PHE A 91 6.21 -3.49 36.39
CA PHE A 91 5.45 -4.67 36.04
C PHE A 91 4.74 -5.20 37.28
N GLN A 92 3.42 -5.02 37.33
CA GLN A 92 2.58 -5.66 38.35
C GLN A 92 2.55 -7.16 38.05
N MET A 93 3.24 -7.96 38.85
CA MET A 93 3.07 -9.41 38.79
C MET A 93 1.65 -9.73 39.20
N ALA A 94 0.88 -10.32 38.29
CA ALA A 94 -0.38 -10.96 38.66
C ALA A 94 -0.08 -12.01 39.75
N PRO A 95 -0.93 -12.13 40.79
CA PRO A 95 -0.75 -13.09 41.87
C PRO A 95 -0.73 -14.55 41.37
#